data_AF-A0A7K6NM16-F1
#
_entry.id   AF-A0A7K6NM16-F1
#
_cell.length_a   1.000
_cell.length_b   1.000
_cell.length_c   1.000
_cell.angle_alpha   90.00
_cell.angle_beta   90.00
_cell.angle_gamma   90.00
#
_symmetry.space_group_name_H-M   'P 1'
#
loop_
_entity.id
_entity.type
_entity.pdbx_description
1 polymer ?
#
loop_
_entity_poly.entity_id
_entity_poly.type
_entity_poly.pdbx_seq_one_letter_code
_entity_poly.pdbx_strand_id
1 'polypeptide(L)'
;DSSYEDRYDGYLTLAEYVQDFLNHLTEQPACFETEIEQFAETLNGWVTADEALQELVELIYQQATSVPNFSYIGARLCNYLSHHLTISPQTGNFRQLLLQRCQTEYENREEATKADETTRKQFHAFVLFLAELYLNLEIKGTKGQVMRADILQEGLRELLNALFSNPVDNNLICAVKLLKLTGSVLEDAWKEKGRNDMQEVIQRIENVVLDANCSRDVKHMLLKLVELRSSNWGRVHGTSPHTEATPENDPNYFMNEPTFYTSDGVPFTAADPDYQEKYQELLEREDLFPDYEENGTDLPGSGEPYFDDIDDEMDPEIEEAYEKFCLESEHKRKQ
;
A
#
# COMPACT_ATOMS: atom_id res chain seq x y z
N ASP A 1 13.64 -57.40 24.97
CA ASP A 1 13.65 -56.84 23.61
C ASP A 1 12.23 -56.67 23.10
N SER A 2 11.80 -55.41 23.02
CA SER A 2 10.84 -54.89 22.04
C SER A 2 10.66 -53.41 22.38
N SER A 3 11.67 -52.63 22.02
CA SER A 3 11.51 -51.20 21.82
C SER A 3 10.54 -51.02 20.66
N TYR A 4 9.30 -50.64 20.98
CA TYR A 4 8.41 -50.01 20.00
C TYR A 4 9.03 -48.65 19.67
N GLU A 5 9.73 -48.60 18.54
CA GLU A 5 10.12 -47.34 17.92
C GLU A 5 8.85 -46.61 17.49
N ASP A 6 8.52 -45.53 18.20
CA ASP A 6 7.67 -44.47 17.71
C ASP A 6 8.32 -43.89 16.44
N ARG A 7 7.90 -44.41 15.29
CA ARG A 7 8.16 -43.78 14.00
C ARG A 7 7.21 -42.57 13.92
N TYR A 8 7.66 -41.43 14.46
CA TYR A 8 7.08 -40.12 14.16
C TYR A 8 7.14 -39.93 12.64
N ASP A 9 6.00 -40.13 11.99
CA ASP A 9 5.84 -39.88 10.56
C ASP A 9 5.84 -38.35 10.39
N GLY A 10 6.87 -37.82 9.73
CA GLY A 10 7.15 -36.39 9.60
C GLY A 10 6.21 -35.66 8.63
N TYR A 11 4.90 -35.74 8.86
CA TYR A 11 3.93 -34.95 8.11
C TYR A 11 3.83 -33.55 8.71
N LEU A 12 4.10 -32.54 7.88
CA LEU A 12 3.90 -31.13 8.19
C LEU A 12 2.43 -30.91 8.56
N THR A 13 2.16 -30.28 9.70
CA THR A 13 0.80 -29.93 10.12
C THR A 13 0.28 -28.72 9.33
N LEU A 14 -1.04 -28.52 9.30
CA LEU A 14 -1.64 -27.32 8.69
C LEU A 14 -1.06 -26.04 9.30
N ALA A 15 -0.91 -26.02 10.64
CA ALA A 15 -0.37 -24.87 11.36
C ALA A 15 1.07 -24.55 10.96
N GLU A 16 1.94 -25.57 10.88
CA GLU A 16 3.33 -25.39 10.45
C GLU A 16 3.40 -24.87 9.00
N TYR A 17 2.65 -25.48 8.09
CA TYR A 17 2.59 -25.05 6.68
C TYR A 17 2.15 -23.59 6.52
N VAL A 18 1.06 -23.22 7.19
CA VAL A 18 0.53 -21.86 7.14
C VAL A 18 1.50 -20.88 7.77
N GLN A 19 2.09 -21.20 8.93
CA GLN A 19 3.02 -20.32 9.61
C GLN A 19 4.30 -20.09 8.80
N ASP A 20 4.83 -21.13 8.16
CA ASP A 20 6.00 -21.02 7.28
C ASP A 20 5.72 -20.09 6.11
N PHE A 21 4.56 -20.22 5.47
CA PHE A 21 4.14 -19.31 4.38
C PHE A 21 3.94 -17.87 4.86
N LEU A 22 3.32 -17.68 6.03
CA LEU A 22 3.13 -16.35 6.62
C LEU A 22 4.45 -15.67 6.99
N ASN A 23 5.41 -16.43 7.50
CA ASN A 23 6.77 -15.94 7.78
C ASN A 23 7.50 -15.59 6.49
N HIS A 24 7.40 -16.44 5.46
CA HIS A 24 7.96 -16.17 4.14
C HIS A 24 7.39 -14.88 3.54
N LEU A 25 6.07 -14.66 3.58
CA LEU A 25 5.45 -13.41 3.14
C LEU A 25 5.84 -12.19 3.99
N THR A 26 6.26 -12.40 5.23
CA THR A 26 6.77 -11.32 6.09
C THR A 26 8.16 -10.90 5.66
N GLU A 27 9.02 -11.87 5.31
CA GLU A 27 10.39 -11.62 4.89
C GLU A 27 10.48 -11.16 3.42
N GLN A 28 9.60 -11.70 2.56
CA GLN A 28 9.57 -11.48 1.11
C GLN A 28 8.15 -11.13 0.63
N PRO A 29 7.63 -9.92 0.92
CA PRO A 29 6.28 -9.52 0.50
C PRO A 29 6.05 -9.55 -1.02
N ALA A 30 7.11 -9.40 -1.81
CA ALA A 30 7.05 -9.42 -3.28
C ALA A 30 6.74 -10.81 -3.87
N CYS A 31 6.87 -11.87 -3.09
CA CYS A 31 6.53 -13.23 -3.53
C CYS A 31 5.02 -13.51 -3.45
N PHE A 32 4.22 -12.56 -2.93
CA PHE A 32 2.78 -12.75 -2.78
C PHE A 32 2.12 -13.13 -4.10
N GLU A 33 2.36 -12.37 -5.18
CA GLU A 33 1.74 -12.59 -6.49
C GLU A 33 2.12 -13.94 -7.10
N THR A 34 3.34 -14.42 -6.86
CA THR A 34 3.86 -15.65 -7.46
C THR A 34 3.43 -16.91 -6.71
N GLU A 35 3.19 -16.83 -5.41
CA GLU A 35 2.98 -18.01 -4.56
C GLU A 35 1.55 -18.18 -4.04
N ILE A 36 0.73 -17.12 -4.05
CA ILE A 36 -0.61 -17.13 -3.46
C ILE A 36 -1.55 -18.17 -4.10
N GLU A 37 -1.42 -18.41 -5.41
CA GLU A 37 -2.22 -19.40 -6.14
C GLU A 37 -1.94 -20.82 -5.63
N GLN A 38 -0.67 -21.21 -5.58
CA GLN A 38 -0.25 -22.52 -5.10
C GLN A 38 -0.60 -22.71 -3.61
N PHE A 39 -0.46 -21.65 -2.81
CA PHE A 39 -0.85 -21.68 -1.41
C PHE A 39 -2.34 -21.98 -1.25
N ALA A 40 -3.21 -21.29 -1.98
CA ALA A 40 -4.66 -21.50 -1.92
C ALA A 40 -5.09 -22.86 -2.47
N GLU A 41 -4.44 -23.37 -3.53
CA GLU A 41 -4.69 -24.72 -4.05
C GLU A 41 -4.38 -25.79 -2.99
N THR A 42 -3.23 -25.67 -2.32
CA THR A 42 -2.84 -26.57 -1.23
C THR A 42 -3.83 -26.52 -0.07
N LEU A 43 -4.26 -25.31 0.33
CA LEU A 43 -5.27 -25.14 1.38
C LEU A 43 -6.61 -25.79 1.02
N ASN A 44 -7.06 -25.74 -0.24
CA ASN A 44 -8.29 -26.41 -0.66
C ASN A 44 -8.25 -27.94 -0.49
N GLY A 45 -7.05 -28.54 -0.53
CA GLY A 45 -6.88 -29.97 -0.26
C GLY A 45 -6.84 -30.32 1.24
N TRP A 46 -6.40 -29.39 2.09
CA TRP A 46 -6.12 -29.65 3.51
C TRP A 46 -7.23 -29.13 4.45
N VAL A 47 -7.84 -28.01 4.10
CA VAL A 47 -8.87 -27.34 4.91
C VAL A 47 -10.24 -27.88 4.51
N THR A 48 -10.56 -29.08 5.00
CA THR A 48 -11.81 -29.80 4.67
C THR A 48 -12.84 -29.83 5.81
N ALA A 49 -12.51 -29.24 6.97
CA ALA A 49 -13.35 -29.24 8.17
C ALA A 49 -13.45 -27.83 8.78
N ASP A 50 -14.53 -27.59 9.52
CA ASP A 50 -14.81 -26.32 10.20
C ASP A 50 -13.67 -25.90 11.13
N GLU A 51 -13.10 -26.86 11.88
CA GLU A 51 -12.01 -26.60 12.82
C GLU A 51 -10.73 -26.16 12.10
N ALA A 52 -10.40 -26.77 10.96
CA ALA A 52 -9.23 -26.41 10.16
C ALA A 52 -9.39 -25.01 9.54
N LEU A 53 -10.61 -24.64 9.14
CA LEU A 53 -10.88 -23.29 8.62
C LEU A 53 -10.77 -22.23 9.72
N GLN A 54 -11.24 -22.53 10.94
CA GLN A 54 -11.07 -21.66 12.09
C GLN A 54 -9.59 -21.50 12.47
N GLU A 55 -8.81 -22.59 12.46
CA GLU A 55 -7.37 -22.55 12.71
C GLU A 55 -6.64 -21.69 11.68
N LEU A 56 -6.96 -21.82 10.39
CA LEU A 56 -6.41 -20.98 9.32
C LEU A 56 -6.71 -19.49 9.56
N VAL A 57 -7.95 -19.15 9.90
CA VAL A 57 -8.35 -17.77 10.20
C VAL A 57 -7.57 -17.23 11.39
N GLU A 58 -7.41 -18.03 12.46
CA GLU A 58 -6.67 -17.61 13.65
C GLU A 58 -5.20 -17.35 13.35
N LEU A 59 -4.53 -18.22 12.60
CA LEU A 59 -3.11 -18.06 12.23
C LEU A 59 -2.88 -16.77 11.44
N ILE A 60 -3.70 -16.51 10.41
CA ILE A 60 -3.60 -15.29 9.60
C ILE A 60 -3.90 -14.05 10.45
N TYR A 61 -4.94 -14.10 11.27
CA TYR A 61 -5.30 -13.01 12.19
C TYR A 61 -4.12 -12.68 13.12
N GLN A 62 -3.56 -13.70 13.79
CA GLN A 62 -2.46 -13.52 14.73
C GLN A 62 -1.23 -12.92 14.05
N GLN A 63 -0.87 -13.39 12.85
CA GLN A 63 0.22 -12.80 12.07
C GLN A 63 -0.06 -11.32 11.78
N ALA A 64 -1.25 -10.99 11.28
CA ALA A 64 -1.61 -9.64 10.88
C ALA A 64 -1.72 -8.64 12.04
N THR A 65 -2.00 -9.11 13.26
CA THR A 65 -2.11 -8.25 14.45
C THR A 65 -0.90 -8.29 15.37
N SER A 66 0.04 -9.23 15.18
CA SER A 66 1.22 -9.38 16.05
C SER A 66 2.53 -9.04 15.34
N VAL A 67 2.60 -9.21 14.02
CA VAL A 67 3.83 -9.00 13.25
C VAL A 67 3.82 -7.60 12.60
N PRO A 68 4.85 -6.76 12.86
CA PRO A 68 4.94 -5.43 12.27
C PRO A 68 4.91 -5.48 10.74
N ASN A 69 4.28 -4.48 10.12
CA ASN A 69 4.19 -4.31 8.66
C ASN A 69 3.46 -5.42 7.89
N PHE A 70 2.92 -6.44 8.55
CA PHE A 70 2.19 -7.53 7.89
C PHE A 70 0.72 -7.19 7.61
N SER A 71 0.14 -6.16 8.26
CA SER A 71 -1.30 -5.85 8.18
C SER A 71 -1.83 -5.70 6.75
N TYR A 72 -1.06 -5.06 5.86
CA TYR A 72 -1.41 -4.89 4.45
C TYR A 72 -1.42 -6.23 3.70
N ILE A 73 -0.34 -7.01 3.81
CA ILE A 73 -0.23 -8.32 3.16
C ILE A 73 -1.28 -9.29 3.72
N GLY A 74 -1.51 -9.28 5.03
CA GLY A 74 -2.56 -10.06 5.69
C GLY A 74 -3.95 -9.70 5.17
N ALA A 75 -4.26 -8.42 4.95
CA ALA A 75 -5.54 -8.02 4.37
C ALA A 75 -5.70 -8.47 2.91
N ARG A 76 -4.63 -8.40 2.10
CA ARG A 76 -4.62 -8.94 0.72
C ARG A 76 -4.82 -10.46 0.71
N LEU A 77 -4.12 -11.17 1.59
CA LEU A 77 -4.25 -12.62 1.78
C LEU A 77 -5.69 -12.98 2.15
N CYS A 78 -6.30 -12.28 3.11
CA CYS A 78 -7.69 -12.47 3.50
C CYS A 78 -8.66 -12.25 2.34
N ASN A 79 -8.45 -11.20 1.54
CA ASN A 79 -9.27 -10.95 0.36
C ASN A 79 -9.16 -12.09 -0.66
N TYR A 80 -7.93 -12.53 -0.96
CA TYR A 80 -7.68 -13.62 -1.89
C TYR A 80 -8.37 -14.92 -1.42
N LEU A 81 -8.08 -15.36 -0.19
CA LEU A 81 -8.65 -16.59 0.35
C LEU A 81 -10.19 -16.55 0.43
N SER A 82 -10.79 -15.38 0.65
CA SER A 82 -12.25 -15.23 0.65
C SER A 82 -12.92 -15.55 -0.69
N HIS A 83 -12.17 -15.50 -1.80
CA HIS A 83 -12.65 -15.79 -3.14
C HIS A 83 -12.21 -17.17 -3.67
N HIS A 84 -11.08 -17.68 -3.17
CA HIS A 84 -10.41 -18.87 -3.73
C HIS A 84 -10.53 -20.13 -2.86
N LEU A 85 -10.94 -20.01 -1.59
CA LEU A 85 -11.28 -21.18 -0.78
C LEU A 85 -12.69 -21.69 -1.14
N THR A 86 -12.76 -22.99 -1.43
CA THR A 86 -13.98 -23.68 -1.86
C THR A 86 -14.83 -24.19 -0.70
N ILE A 87 -14.22 -24.34 0.48
CA ILE A 87 -14.92 -24.78 1.68
C ILE A 87 -15.96 -23.74 2.13
N SER A 88 -17.21 -24.19 2.25
CA SER A 88 -18.32 -23.39 2.74
C SER A 88 -19.08 -24.21 3.79
N PRO A 89 -18.55 -24.29 5.02
CA PRO A 89 -19.15 -25.04 6.09
C PRO A 89 -20.42 -24.35 6.61
N GLN A 90 -21.22 -25.06 7.41
CA GLN A 90 -22.47 -24.51 7.98
C GLN A 90 -22.22 -23.36 8.95
N THR A 91 -21.05 -23.33 9.58
CA THR A 91 -20.61 -22.28 10.51
C THR A 91 -20.25 -20.97 9.82
N GLY A 92 -20.01 -20.99 8.50
CA GLY A 92 -19.72 -19.82 7.69
C GLY A 92 -18.44 -19.97 6.86
N ASN A 93 -18.36 -19.27 5.74
CA ASN A 93 -17.16 -19.26 4.91
C ASN A 93 -16.01 -18.47 5.57
N PHE A 94 -14.82 -18.54 4.97
CA PHE A 94 -13.61 -17.87 5.46
C PHE A 94 -13.85 -16.41 5.86
N ARG A 95 -14.54 -15.64 5.00
CA ARG A 95 -14.84 -14.22 5.27
C ARG A 95 -15.71 -14.02 6.50
N GLN A 96 -16.75 -14.86 6.67
CA GLN A 96 -17.65 -14.77 7.83
C GLN A 96 -16.90 -15.07 9.13
N LEU A 97 -16.07 -16.11 9.14
CA LEU A 97 -15.26 -16.47 10.30
C LEU A 97 -14.21 -15.40 10.62
N LEU A 98 -13.58 -14.81 9.60
CA LEU A 98 -12.66 -13.67 9.78
C LEU A 98 -13.36 -12.48 10.44
N LEU A 99 -14.53 -12.09 9.93
CA LEU A 99 -15.30 -10.97 10.50
C LEU A 99 -15.76 -11.27 11.93
N GLN A 100 -16.17 -12.51 12.22
CA GLN A 100 -16.50 -12.95 13.57
C GLN A 100 -15.29 -12.87 14.51
N ARG A 101 -14.11 -13.27 14.04
CA ARG A 101 -12.87 -13.17 14.82
C ARG A 101 -12.48 -11.72 15.12
N CYS A 102 -12.63 -10.82 14.15
CA CYS A 102 -12.43 -9.39 14.34
C CYS A 102 -13.46 -8.79 15.31
N GLN A 103 -14.70 -9.29 15.31
CA GLN A 103 -15.74 -8.84 16.22
C GLN A 103 -15.37 -9.10 17.69
N THR A 104 -14.76 -10.25 18.00
CA THR A 104 -14.31 -10.57 19.38
C THR A 104 -13.35 -9.53 19.95
N GLU A 105 -12.42 -9.03 19.14
CA GLU A 105 -11.49 -7.98 19.56
C GLU A 105 -12.18 -6.61 19.63
N TYR A 106 -13.04 -6.32 18.65
CA TYR A 106 -13.81 -5.07 18.56
C TYR A 106 -14.74 -4.83 19.76
N GLU A 107 -15.32 -5.89 20.34
CA GLU A 107 -16.21 -5.80 21.49
C GLU A 107 -15.51 -5.23 22.73
N ASN A 108 -14.19 -5.42 22.87
CA ASN A 108 -13.40 -4.94 24.01
C ASN A 108 -12.74 -3.57 23.78
N ARG A 109 -13.11 -2.83 22.71
CA ARG A 109 -12.43 -1.58 22.30
C ARG A 109 -12.39 -0.48 23.38
N GLU A 110 -13.43 -0.39 24.20
CA GLU A 110 -13.53 0.65 25.24
C GLU A 110 -12.58 0.39 26.41
N GLU A 111 -12.37 -0.88 26.74
CA GLU A 111 -11.43 -1.35 27.75
C GLU A 111 -10.00 -1.30 27.20
N ALA A 112 -9.81 -1.78 25.97
CA ALA A 112 -8.50 -1.86 25.32
C ALA A 112 -7.85 -0.48 25.15
N THR A 113 -8.62 0.57 24.84
CA THR A 113 -8.11 1.95 24.74
C THR A 113 -7.64 2.55 26.07
N LYS A 114 -8.09 1.99 27.20
CA LYS A 114 -7.76 2.42 28.57
C LYS A 114 -6.75 1.49 29.25
N ALA A 115 -6.48 0.33 28.67
CA ALA A 115 -5.58 -0.69 29.20
C ALA A 115 -4.13 -0.20 29.26
N ASP A 116 -3.22 -1.07 29.73
CA ASP A 116 -1.80 -0.78 29.78
C ASP A 116 -1.19 -0.64 28.36
N GLU A 117 0.08 -0.22 28.30
CA GLU A 117 0.74 0.05 27.02
C GLU A 117 0.83 -1.16 26.10
N THR A 118 1.02 -2.36 26.65
CA THR A 118 1.14 -3.60 25.86
C THR A 118 -0.18 -3.95 25.21
N THR A 119 -1.26 -3.96 26.00
CA THR A 119 -2.62 -4.23 25.52
C THR A 119 -3.07 -3.18 24.51
N ARG A 120 -2.80 -1.90 24.76
CA ARG A 120 -3.08 -0.82 23.78
C ARG A 120 -2.33 -1.01 22.47
N LYS A 121 -1.06 -1.43 22.52
CA LYS A 121 -0.27 -1.65 21.31
C LYS A 121 -0.85 -2.78 20.45
N GLN A 122 -1.27 -3.87 21.08
CA GLN A 122 -1.97 -4.97 20.39
C GLN A 122 -3.29 -4.49 19.78
N PHE A 123 -4.07 -3.72 20.53
CA PHE A 123 -5.30 -3.12 20.03
C PHE A 123 -5.05 -2.17 18.84
N HIS A 124 -3.97 -1.37 18.87
CA HIS A 124 -3.61 -0.49 17.74
C HIS A 124 -3.24 -1.28 16.49
N ALA A 125 -2.57 -2.43 16.64
CA ALA A 125 -2.27 -3.33 15.53
C ALA A 125 -3.56 -3.91 14.94
N PHE A 126 -4.50 -4.34 15.79
CA PHE A 126 -5.84 -4.75 15.37
C PHE A 126 -6.58 -3.64 14.60
N VAL A 127 -6.59 -2.40 15.10
CA VAL A 127 -7.26 -1.26 14.44
C VAL A 127 -6.69 -1.04 13.04
N LEU A 128 -5.36 -1.06 12.90
CA LEU A 128 -4.71 -0.87 11.60
C LEU A 128 -4.93 -2.06 10.66
N PHE A 129 -4.96 -3.29 11.17
CA PHE A 129 -5.35 -4.45 10.39
C PHE A 129 -6.80 -4.34 9.88
N LEU A 130 -7.74 -3.90 10.72
CA LEU A 130 -9.14 -3.71 10.31
C LEU A 130 -9.29 -2.62 9.25
N ALA A 131 -8.43 -1.60 9.29
CA ALA A 131 -8.34 -0.53 8.30
C ALA A 131 -7.87 -1.07 6.94
N GLU A 132 -6.81 -1.87 6.93
CA GLU A 132 -6.31 -2.55 5.73
C GLU A 132 -7.36 -3.51 5.18
N LEU A 133 -8.07 -4.24 6.06
CA LEU A 133 -9.13 -5.14 5.67
C LEU A 133 -10.30 -4.39 5.02
N TYR A 134 -10.68 -3.22 5.53
CA TYR A 134 -11.72 -2.39 4.90
C TYR A 134 -11.34 -1.95 3.48
N LEU A 135 -10.07 -1.64 3.24
CA LEU A 135 -9.60 -1.20 1.92
C LEU A 135 -9.51 -2.35 0.91
N ASN A 136 -9.09 -3.53 1.37
CA ASN A 136 -8.73 -4.66 0.50
C ASN A 136 -9.81 -5.75 0.41
N LEU A 137 -10.69 -5.91 1.41
CA LEU A 137 -11.68 -6.98 1.44
C LEU A 137 -12.88 -6.65 0.55
N GLU A 138 -12.99 -7.38 -0.55
CA GLU A 138 -14.02 -7.21 -1.55
C GLU A 138 -15.20 -8.17 -1.32
N ILE A 139 -16.41 -7.65 -1.48
CA ILE A 139 -17.65 -8.41 -1.45
C ILE A 139 -18.30 -8.34 -2.82
N LYS A 140 -18.34 -9.48 -3.52
CA LYS A 140 -19.07 -9.62 -4.77
C LYS A 140 -20.56 -9.73 -4.49
N GLY A 141 -21.32 -8.72 -4.91
CA GLY A 141 -22.78 -8.72 -4.86
C GLY A 141 -23.41 -9.64 -5.92
N THR A 142 -24.72 -9.88 -5.81
CA THR A 142 -25.48 -10.76 -6.71
C THR A 142 -25.47 -10.34 -8.18
N LYS A 143 -25.14 -9.07 -8.47
CA LYS A 143 -25.03 -8.50 -9.82
C LYS A 143 -23.58 -8.37 -10.30
N GLY A 144 -22.62 -8.99 -9.63
CA GLY A 144 -21.19 -8.88 -9.94
C GLY A 144 -20.54 -7.56 -9.50
N GLN A 145 -21.30 -6.65 -8.91
CA GLN A 145 -20.79 -5.40 -8.31
C GLN A 145 -19.90 -5.73 -7.10
N VAL A 146 -18.69 -5.18 -7.10
CA VAL A 146 -17.73 -5.29 -6.00
C VAL A 146 -17.98 -4.15 -5.02
N MET A 147 -18.23 -4.49 -3.76
CA MET A 147 -18.46 -3.52 -2.69
C MET A 147 -17.57 -3.83 -1.48
N ARG A 148 -17.28 -2.80 -0.68
CA ARG A 148 -16.58 -2.98 0.60
C ARG A 148 -17.55 -3.49 1.67
N ALA A 149 -17.00 -4.09 2.71
CA ALA A 149 -17.79 -4.55 3.84
C ALA A 149 -18.33 -3.38 4.68
N ASP A 150 -19.63 -3.10 4.58
CA ASP A 150 -20.31 -2.04 5.34
C ASP A 150 -20.09 -2.16 6.87
N ILE A 151 -20.02 -3.39 7.38
CA ILE A 151 -19.76 -3.64 8.81
C ILE A 151 -18.39 -3.12 9.26
N LEU A 152 -17.39 -3.17 8.38
CA LEU A 152 -16.06 -2.62 8.67
C LEU A 152 -16.09 -1.08 8.65
N GLN A 153 -16.88 -0.47 7.75
CA GLN A 153 -17.06 0.99 7.74
C GLN A 153 -17.64 1.50 9.07
N GLU A 154 -18.68 0.85 9.60
CA GLU A 154 -19.21 1.20 10.93
C GLU A 154 -18.21 0.90 12.04
N GLY A 155 -17.53 -0.24 11.99
CA GLY A 155 -16.51 -0.62 12.96
C GLY A 155 -15.40 0.42 13.06
N LEU A 156 -14.87 0.89 11.94
CA LEU A 156 -13.81 1.92 11.90
C LEU A 156 -14.27 3.25 12.49
N ARG A 157 -15.53 3.65 12.28
CA ARG A 157 -16.11 4.84 12.94
C ARG A 157 -16.08 4.70 14.46
N GLU A 158 -16.55 3.57 14.97
CA GLU A 158 -16.62 3.34 16.42
C GLU A 158 -15.23 3.17 17.05
N LEU A 159 -14.26 2.61 16.32
CA LEU A 159 -12.87 2.56 16.75
C LEU A 159 -12.24 3.96 16.83
N LEU A 160 -12.50 4.84 15.85
CA LEU A 160 -12.11 6.25 15.93
C LEU A 160 -12.74 6.92 17.15
N ASN A 161 -14.03 6.68 17.40
CA ASN A 161 -14.72 7.23 18.57
C ASN A 161 -14.07 6.78 19.88
N ALA A 162 -13.75 5.48 20.02
CA ALA A 162 -13.10 4.94 21.22
C ALA A 162 -11.68 5.53 21.41
N LEU A 163 -10.89 5.66 20.34
CA LEU A 163 -9.55 6.24 20.37
C LEU A 163 -9.58 7.71 20.80
N PHE A 164 -10.47 8.53 20.22
CA PHE A 164 -10.59 9.95 20.59
C PHE A 164 -11.19 10.17 21.98
N SER A 165 -12.03 9.27 22.46
CA SER A 165 -12.60 9.34 23.82
C SER A 165 -11.55 9.09 24.91
N ASN A 166 -10.41 8.49 24.55
CA ASN A 166 -9.30 8.21 25.45
C ASN A 166 -8.00 8.83 24.88
N PRO A 167 -7.85 10.17 24.92
CA PRO A 167 -6.89 10.92 24.11
C PRO A 167 -5.46 10.90 24.67
N VAL A 168 -4.89 9.71 24.87
CA VAL A 168 -3.46 9.52 25.13
C VAL A 168 -2.69 9.47 23.81
N ASP A 169 -1.43 9.90 23.81
CA ASP A 169 -0.60 10.04 22.61
C ASP A 169 -0.65 8.82 21.68
N ASN A 170 -0.48 7.61 22.20
CA ASN A 170 -0.48 6.39 21.36
C ASN A 170 -1.84 6.13 20.70
N ASN A 171 -2.96 6.39 21.39
CA ASN A 171 -4.30 6.24 20.81
C ASN A 171 -4.52 7.27 19.69
N LEU A 172 -4.09 8.51 19.92
CA LEU A 172 -4.22 9.58 18.93
C LEU A 172 -3.33 9.33 17.71
N ILE A 173 -2.11 8.82 17.89
CA ILE A 173 -1.22 8.40 16.79
C ILE A 173 -1.87 7.27 15.98
N CYS A 174 -2.50 6.29 16.64
CA CYS A 174 -3.24 5.23 15.96
C CYS A 174 -4.40 5.81 15.13
N ALA A 175 -5.21 6.71 15.70
CA ALA A 175 -6.30 7.38 14.99
C ALA A 175 -5.80 8.19 13.78
N VAL A 176 -4.65 8.87 13.93
CA VAL A 176 -3.99 9.60 12.83
C VAL A 176 -3.61 8.64 11.69
N LYS A 177 -2.98 7.51 12.01
CA LYS A 177 -2.60 6.50 11.01
C LYS A 177 -3.83 5.91 10.31
N LEU A 178 -4.86 5.56 11.07
CA LEU A 178 -6.13 5.05 10.54
C LEU A 178 -6.77 6.04 9.54
N LEU A 179 -6.87 7.33 9.90
CA LEU A 179 -7.45 8.35 9.03
C LEU A 179 -6.58 8.67 7.81
N LYS A 180 -5.25 8.63 7.93
CA LYS A 180 -4.38 8.78 6.76
C LYS A 180 -4.58 7.65 5.76
N LEU A 181 -4.76 6.42 6.25
CA LEU A 181 -4.96 5.24 5.42
C LEU A 181 -6.35 5.22 4.77
N THR A 182 -7.39 5.50 5.55
CA THR A 182 -8.79 5.22 5.14
C THR A 182 -9.66 6.47 4.97
N GLY A 183 -9.21 7.64 5.42
CA GLY A 183 -10.05 8.83 5.60
C GLY A 183 -10.73 9.29 4.32
N SER A 184 -10.02 9.28 3.20
CA SER A 184 -10.59 9.68 1.91
C SER A 184 -11.69 8.71 1.42
N VAL A 185 -11.48 7.40 1.60
CA VAL A 185 -12.44 6.35 1.23
C VAL A 185 -13.66 6.36 2.15
N LEU A 186 -13.44 6.54 3.45
CA LEU A 186 -14.53 6.67 4.43
C LEU A 186 -15.37 7.92 4.18
N GLU A 187 -14.74 9.07 3.88
CA GLU A 187 -15.46 10.31 3.60
C GLU A 187 -16.38 10.17 2.38
N ASP A 188 -15.89 9.56 1.28
CA ASP A 188 -16.71 9.31 0.09
C ASP A 188 -17.88 8.37 0.42
N ALA A 189 -17.59 7.25 1.10
CA ALA A 189 -18.60 6.25 1.45
C ALA A 189 -19.68 6.79 2.40
N TRP A 190 -19.33 7.69 3.33
CA TRP A 190 -20.31 8.36 4.19
C TRP A 190 -21.12 9.42 3.44
N LYS A 191 -20.47 10.21 2.56
CA LYS A 191 -21.15 11.20 1.72
C LYS A 191 -22.17 10.56 0.77
N GLU A 192 -21.81 9.44 0.15
CA GLU A 192 -22.72 8.68 -0.74
C GLU A 192 -23.99 8.23 0.02
N LYS A 193 -23.84 7.85 1.29
CA LYS A 193 -24.96 7.49 2.18
C LYS A 193 -25.65 8.70 2.83
N GLY A 194 -25.27 9.93 2.49
CA GLY A 194 -25.83 11.17 3.04
C GLY A 194 -25.51 11.41 4.52
N ARG A 195 -24.44 10.79 5.04
CA ARG A 195 -24.02 10.91 6.44
C ARG A 195 -22.92 11.94 6.61
N ASN A 196 -22.84 12.51 7.82
CA ASN A 196 -21.89 13.56 8.19
C ASN A 196 -20.78 13.06 9.13
N ASP A 197 -20.51 11.75 9.20
CA ASP A 197 -19.59 11.17 10.19
C ASP A 197 -18.18 11.77 10.10
N MET A 198 -17.67 12.06 8.89
CA MET A 198 -16.36 12.69 8.76
C MET A 198 -16.34 14.09 9.40
N GLN A 199 -17.43 14.83 9.34
CA GLN A 199 -17.53 16.13 10.01
C GLN A 199 -17.52 15.95 11.54
N GLU A 200 -18.22 14.94 12.06
CA GLU A 200 -18.21 14.59 13.49
C GLU A 200 -16.82 14.18 13.96
N VAL A 201 -16.10 13.39 13.16
CA VAL A 201 -14.71 12.98 13.43
C VAL A 201 -13.78 14.18 13.51
N ILE A 202 -13.87 15.12 12.56
CA ILE A 202 -13.06 16.35 12.59
C ILE A 202 -13.38 17.20 13.82
N GLN A 203 -14.67 17.34 14.17
CA GLN A 203 -15.06 18.07 15.37
C GLN A 203 -14.45 17.46 16.63
N ARG A 204 -14.40 16.11 16.71
CA ARG A 204 -13.73 15.42 17.82
C ARG A 204 -12.23 15.70 17.84
N ILE A 205 -11.57 15.71 16.67
CA ILE A 205 -10.15 16.06 16.56
C ILE A 205 -9.89 17.48 17.07
N GLU A 206 -10.70 18.45 16.67
CA GLU A 206 -10.60 19.83 17.13
C GLU A 206 -10.76 19.93 18.66
N ASN A 207 -11.76 19.26 19.22
CA ASN A 207 -11.97 19.22 20.67
C ASN A 207 -10.77 18.62 21.40
N VAL A 208 -10.19 17.53 20.88
CA VAL A 208 -8.95 16.93 21.45
C VAL A 208 -7.79 17.92 21.40
N VAL A 209 -7.61 18.65 20.30
CA VAL A 209 -6.53 19.64 20.18
C VAL A 209 -6.68 20.75 21.23
N LEU A 210 -7.91 21.21 21.48
CA LEU A 210 -8.22 22.26 22.46
C LEU A 210 -8.08 21.75 23.91
N ASP A 211 -8.69 20.62 24.24
CA ASP A 211 -8.98 20.24 25.62
C ASP A 211 -8.07 19.13 26.17
N ALA A 212 -7.54 18.24 25.31
CA ALA A 212 -6.77 17.10 25.79
C ALA A 212 -5.33 17.47 26.18
N ASN A 213 -4.82 16.80 27.22
CA ASN A 213 -3.44 16.94 27.69
C ASN A 213 -2.50 15.93 27.00
N CYS A 214 -2.53 15.90 25.67
CA CYS A 214 -1.59 15.13 24.85
C CYS A 214 -0.38 15.99 24.43
N SER A 215 0.69 15.35 23.93
CA SER A 215 1.89 16.07 23.54
C SER A 215 1.66 17.05 22.39
N ARG A 216 2.49 18.11 22.34
CA ARG A 216 2.42 19.14 21.30
C ARG A 216 2.57 18.54 19.90
N ASP A 217 3.42 17.54 19.74
CA ASP A 217 3.68 16.92 18.44
C ASP A 217 2.46 16.11 17.97
N VAL A 218 1.74 15.45 18.89
CA VAL A 218 0.46 14.78 18.59
C VAL A 218 -0.62 15.80 18.22
N LYS A 219 -0.72 16.92 18.94
CA LYS A 219 -1.64 18.02 18.53
C LYS A 219 -1.30 18.55 17.14
N HIS A 220 -0.02 18.67 16.80
CA HIS A 220 0.40 19.07 15.46
C HIS A 220 0.01 18.03 14.39
N MET A 221 0.19 16.73 14.66
CA MET A 221 -0.26 15.66 13.76
C MET A 221 -1.77 15.71 13.51
N LEU A 222 -2.56 15.99 14.55
CA LEU A 222 -4.01 16.14 14.44
C LEU A 222 -4.41 17.38 13.61
N LEU A 223 -3.75 18.52 13.81
CA LEU A 223 -3.97 19.70 12.97
C LEU A 223 -3.63 19.42 11.49
N LYS A 224 -2.54 18.70 11.23
CA LYS A 224 -2.17 18.27 9.87
C LYS A 224 -3.20 17.34 9.22
N LEU A 225 -3.93 16.53 9.99
CA LEU A 225 -5.07 15.76 9.46
C LEU A 225 -6.23 16.66 9.05
N VAL A 226 -6.54 17.70 9.84
CA VAL A 226 -7.59 18.67 9.49
C VAL A 226 -7.22 19.41 8.19
N GLU A 227 -5.95 19.83 8.05
CA GLU A 227 -5.41 20.41 6.81
C GLU A 227 -5.45 19.43 5.63
N LEU A 228 -5.11 18.16 5.86
CA LEU A 228 -5.15 17.13 4.83
C LEU A 228 -6.58 16.95 4.32
N ARG A 229 -7.57 16.88 5.22
CA ARG A 229 -8.97 16.80 4.85
C ARG A 229 -9.45 18.05 4.10
N SER A 230 -9.10 19.25 4.55
CA SER A 230 -9.51 20.49 3.86
C SER A 230 -8.91 20.58 2.45
N SER A 231 -7.77 19.94 2.23
CA SER A 231 -7.12 19.77 0.92
C SER A 231 -7.63 18.53 0.16
N ASN A 232 -8.87 18.09 0.42
CA ASN A 232 -9.49 16.91 -0.19
C ASN A 232 -8.61 15.64 -0.12
N TRP A 233 -8.01 15.41 1.05
CA TRP A 233 -7.08 14.31 1.30
C TRP A 233 -5.84 14.28 0.38
N GLY A 234 -5.46 15.43 -0.18
CA GLY A 234 -4.35 15.53 -1.13
C GLY A 234 -4.68 15.03 -2.53
N ARG A 235 -5.96 14.69 -2.82
CA ARG A 235 -6.39 14.34 -4.17
C ARG A 235 -6.41 15.59 -5.02
N VAL A 236 -5.57 15.63 -6.06
CA VAL A 236 -5.60 16.68 -7.07
C VAL A 236 -6.93 16.58 -7.80
N HIS A 237 -7.67 17.69 -7.92
CA HIS A 237 -8.80 17.73 -8.84
C HIS A 237 -8.26 17.36 -10.22
N GLY A 238 -8.69 16.23 -10.78
CA GLY A 238 -8.42 15.92 -12.17
C GLY A 238 -8.81 17.15 -12.98
N THR A 239 -7.80 17.80 -13.57
CA THR A 239 -8.02 18.83 -14.57
C THR A 239 -8.98 18.21 -15.59
N SER A 240 -10.10 18.89 -15.83
CA SER A 240 -11.01 18.57 -16.92
C SER A 240 -10.21 18.12 -18.15
N PRO A 241 -10.57 17.03 -18.84
CA PRO A 241 -9.85 16.64 -20.04
C PRO A 241 -9.95 17.81 -21.01
N HIS A 242 -8.80 18.28 -21.50
CA HIS A 242 -8.64 19.42 -22.41
C HIS A 242 -8.97 20.80 -21.79
N THR A 243 -8.06 21.34 -21.00
CA THR A 243 -7.68 22.73 -21.28
C THR A 243 -6.48 22.63 -22.20
N GLU A 244 -6.65 22.95 -23.48
CA GLU A 244 -5.55 23.15 -24.42
C GLU A 244 -4.57 24.14 -23.79
N ALA A 245 -3.50 23.61 -23.21
CA ALA A 245 -2.47 24.41 -22.58
C ALA A 245 -1.55 24.95 -23.66
N THR A 246 -2.05 25.93 -24.41
CA THR A 246 -1.36 27.07 -25.05
C THR A 246 -2.25 27.57 -26.20
N PRO A 247 -2.65 28.84 -26.23
CA PRO A 247 -3.19 29.43 -27.44
C PRO A 247 -2.09 29.36 -28.52
N GLU A 248 -2.40 28.87 -29.72
CA GLU A 248 -1.49 28.90 -30.90
C GLU A 248 -0.95 30.31 -31.24
N ASN A 249 -1.48 31.35 -30.58
CA ASN A 249 -1.13 32.76 -30.76
C ASN A 249 -0.28 33.35 -29.61
N ASP A 250 0.33 32.55 -28.73
CA ASP A 250 1.28 33.10 -27.75
C ASP A 250 2.60 33.51 -28.43
N PRO A 251 2.96 34.81 -28.49
CA PRO A 251 4.22 35.25 -29.06
C PRO A 251 5.46 34.72 -28.34
N ASN A 252 5.31 34.13 -27.14
CA ASN A 252 6.37 33.47 -26.39
C ASN A 252 6.40 31.94 -26.55
N TYR A 253 5.64 31.35 -27.48
CA TYR A 253 5.69 29.90 -27.75
C TYR A 253 7.13 29.39 -27.98
N PHE A 254 7.93 30.15 -28.71
CA PHE A 254 9.35 29.85 -28.97
C PHE A 254 10.25 29.82 -27.71
N MET A 255 9.82 30.43 -26.60
CA MET A 255 10.63 30.46 -25.37
C MET A 255 10.54 29.18 -24.54
N ASN A 256 9.56 28.32 -24.84
CA ASN A 256 9.33 27.06 -24.12
C ASN A 256 9.72 25.82 -24.93
N GLU A 257 10.29 26.00 -26.12
CA GLU A 257 10.75 24.88 -26.92
C GLU A 257 12.09 24.33 -26.42
N PRO A 258 12.27 23.00 -26.41
CA PRO A 258 13.53 22.39 -26.05
C PRO A 258 14.67 22.87 -26.96
N THR A 259 15.83 23.15 -26.38
CA THR A 259 17.07 23.32 -27.15
C THR A 259 17.67 21.94 -27.41
N PHE A 260 17.78 21.57 -28.68
CA PHE A 260 18.41 20.32 -29.10
C PHE A 260 19.88 20.56 -29.40
N TYR A 261 20.68 19.51 -29.42
CA TYR A 261 22.09 19.58 -29.76
C TYR A 261 22.37 18.66 -30.94
N THR A 262 23.12 19.17 -31.91
CA THR A 262 23.67 18.34 -32.99
C THR A 262 24.71 17.35 -32.44
N SER A 263 25.12 16.39 -33.27
CA SER A 263 26.18 15.43 -32.95
C SER A 263 27.51 16.09 -32.54
N ASP A 264 27.79 17.28 -33.05
CA ASP A 264 28.98 18.09 -32.71
C ASP A 264 28.77 18.96 -31.44
N GLY A 265 27.65 18.77 -30.72
CA GLY A 265 27.33 19.52 -29.50
C GLY A 265 26.91 20.97 -29.75
N VAL A 266 26.54 21.33 -30.98
CA VAL A 266 26.06 22.68 -31.31
C VAL A 266 24.55 22.76 -31.00
N PRO A 267 24.11 23.69 -30.13
CA PRO A 267 22.70 23.86 -29.82
C PRO A 267 21.93 24.42 -31.02
N PHE A 268 20.70 23.95 -31.22
CA PHE A 268 19.75 24.46 -32.20
C PHE A 268 18.32 24.43 -31.63
N THR A 269 17.46 25.29 -32.15
CA THR A 269 16.08 25.57 -31.67
C THR A 269 15.15 25.77 -32.86
N ALA A 270 13.82 25.75 -32.67
CA ALA A 270 12.90 26.02 -33.78
C ALA A 270 12.97 27.43 -34.39
N ALA A 271 13.76 28.33 -33.80
CA ALA A 271 14.07 29.62 -34.41
C ALA A 271 15.13 29.50 -35.54
N ASP A 272 15.86 28.38 -35.62
CA ASP A 272 16.92 28.18 -36.61
C ASP A 272 16.35 27.79 -37.99
N PRO A 273 16.85 28.38 -39.10
CA PRO A 273 16.34 28.10 -40.46
C PRO A 273 16.47 26.64 -40.90
N ASP A 274 17.37 25.89 -40.27
CA ASP A 274 17.72 24.49 -40.54
C ASP A 274 17.23 23.54 -39.43
N TYR A 275 16.37 24.01 -38.51
CA TYR A 275 15.85 23.20 -37.40
C TYR A 275 15.26 21.86 -37.85
N GLN A 276 14.43 21.90 -38.90
CA GLN A 276 13.72 20.72 -39.37
C GLN A 276 14.67 19.63 -39.91
N GLU A 277 15.73 20.04 -40.60
CA GLU A 277 16.75 19.14 -41.15
C GLU A 277 17.59 18.52 -40.02
N LYS A 278 18.05 19.34 -39.07
CA LYS A 278 18.81 18.87 -37.89
C LYS A 278 17.99 17.97 -36.96
N TYR A 279 16.72 18.28 -36.77
CA TYR A 279 15.81 17.48 -35.96
C TYR A 279 15.53 16.12 -36.62
N GLN A 280 15.37 16.10 -37.94
CA GLN A 280 15.18 14.87 -38.69
C GLN A 280 16.44 13.99 -38.69
N GLU A 281 17.64 14.58 -38.78
CA GLU A 281 18.90 13.86 -38.62
C GLU A 281 19.05 13.23 -37.21
N LEU A 282 18.56 13.90 -36.16
CA LEU A 282 18.52 13.32 -34.81
C LEU A 282 17.58 12.10 -34.72
N LEU A 283 16.39 12.19 -35.31
CA LEU A 283 15.41 11.09 -35.33
C LEU A 283 15.93 9.89 -36.12
N GLU A 284 16.50 10.12 -37.29
CA GLU A 284 17.09 9.06 -38.13
C GLU A 284 18.27 8.33 -37.44
N ARG A 285 18.89 8.98 -36.43
CA ARG A 285 19.95 8.38 -35.62
C ARG A 285 19.41 7.57 -34.44
N GLU A 286 18.25 7.93 -33.88
CA GLU A 286 17.59 7.15 -32.82
C GLU A 286 17.12 5.77 -33.31
N ASP A 287 16.78 5.63 -34.60
CA ASP A 287 16.44 4.34 -35.25
C ASP A 287 17.58 3.29 -35.24
N LEU A 288 18.79 3.62 -34.74
CA LEU A 288 19.90 2.69 -34.58
C LEU A 288 19.88 1.89 -33.27
N PHE A 289 19.01 2.28 -32.32
CA PHE A 289 18.74 1.53 -31.09
C PHE A 289 17.27 1.12 -31.12
N PRO A 290 16.92 -0.16 -31.33
CA PRO A 290 15.53 -0.57 -31.35
C PRO A 290 14.90 -0.28 -29.98
N ASP A 291 13.83 0.49 -30.00
CA ASP A 291 12.95 0.77 -28.86
C ASP A 291 12.65 -0.53 -28.09
N TYR A 292 13.05 -0.57 -26.83
CA TYR A 292 12.39 -1.46 -25.88
C TYR A 292 10.99 -0.87 -25.62
N GLU A 293 10.04 -1.22 -26.47
CA GLU A 293 8.62 -0.93 -26.23
C GLU A 293 8.18 -1.62 -24.94
N GLU A 294 7.99 -0.81 -23.91
CA GLU A 294 7.24 -1.10 -22.70
C GLU A 294 5.75 -1.25 -23.07
N ASN A 295 5.35 -2.41 -23.61
CA ASN A 295 3.96 -2.88 -23.59
C ASN A 295 3.88 -4.39 -23.90
N GLY A 296 3.43 -5.16 -22.91
CA GLY A 296 3.35 -6.61 -23.00
C GLY A 296 2.34 -7.12 -24.03
N THR A 297 2.76 -8.12 -24.81
CA THR A 297 1.90 -9.21 -25.33
C THR A 297 2.76 -10.44 -25.67
N ASP A 298 2.15 -11.61 -25.49
CA ASP A 298 2.71 -12.95 -25.36
C ASP A 298 3.46 -13.59 -26.56
N LEU A 299 4.35 -14.56 -26.23
CA LEU A 299 4.82 -15.78 -26.97
C LEU A 299 6.04 -15.68 -27.93
N PRO A 300 6.72 -16.80 -28.30
CA PRO A 300 7.74 -17.50 -27.51
C PRO A 300 9.05 -17.81 -28.29
N GLY A 301 10.20 -17.75 -27.62
CA GLY A 301 11.36 -18.62 -27.92
C GLY A 301 12.52 -18.07 -28.77
N SER A 302 13.67 -18.73 -28.55
CA SER A 302 15.04 -18.54 -29.10
C SER A 302 15.79 -17.33 -28.50
N GLY A 303 16.78 -17.48 -27.62
CA GLY A 303 18.07 -18.20 -27.79
C GLY A 303 18.99 -17.26 -28.57
N GLU A 304 19.94 -16.51 -28.00
CA GLU A 304 21.14 -16.90 -27.24
C GLU A 304 21.89 -15.60 -26.81
N PRO A 305 22.94 -15.68 -25.96
CA PRO A 305 23.40 -14.63 -25.07
C PRO A 305 24.63 -13.88 -25.59
N TYR A 306 24.59 -12.55 -25.56
CA TYR A 306 25.80 -11.72 -25.63
C TYR A 306 25.53 -10.43 -24.88
N PHE A 307 26.11 -10.29 -23.69
CA PHE A 307 26.70 -9.07 -23.11
C PHE A 307 27.04 -9.39 -21.64
N ASP A 308 27.91 -10.38 -21.45
CA ASP A 308 28.85 -10.34 -20.32
C ASP A 308 29.97 -9.35 -20.72
N ASP A 309 30.45 -8.60 -19.74
CA ASP A 309 31.58 -7.64 -19.77
C ASP A 309 31.28 -6.21 -20.27
N ILE A 310 30.70 -5.39 -19.39
CA ILE A 310 31.04 -3.95 -19.33
C ILE A 310 31.67 -3.70 -17.95
N ASP A 311 32.95 -3.32 -17.98
CA ASP A 311 33.78 -2.90 -16.84
C ASP A 311 33.04 -1.96 -15.88
N ASP A 312 33.05 -2.28 -14.59
CA ASP A 312 32.64 -1.42 -13.47
C ASP A 312 33.69 -0.31 -13.16
N GLU A 313 34.46 0.14 -14.17
CA GLU A 313 35.47 1.19 -13.98
C GLU A 313 34.87 2.55 -14.35
N MET A 314 34.69 3.39 -13.32
CA MET A 314 34.10 4.73 -13.45
C MET A 314 35.00 5.62 -14.32
N ASP A 315 34.41 6.28 -15.32
CA ASP A 315 35.15 7.16 -16.22
C ASP A 315 35.91 8.25 -15.44
N PRO A 316 37.22 8.46 -15.69
CA PRO A 316 38.04 9.43 -14.95
C PRO A 316 37.51 10.87 -14.98
N GLU A 317 36.83 11.26 -16.07
CA GLU A 317 36.23 12.59 -16.21
C GLU A 317 34.99 12.73 -15.32
N ILE A 318 34.23 11.65 -15.16
CA ILE A 318 33.06 11.59 -14.27
C ILE A 318 33.51 11.60 -12.81
N GLU A 319 34.58 10.88 -12.48
CA GLU A 319 35.15 10.86 -11.12
C GLU A 319 35.65 12.26 -10.71
N GLU A 320 36.39 12.95 -11.58
CA GLU A 320 36.88 14.31 -11.30
C GLU A 320 35.74 15.32 -11.14
N ALA A 321 34.69 15.21 -11.96
CA ALA A 321 33.50 16.05 -11.85
C ALA A 321 32.76 15.83 -10.51
N TYR A 322 32.69 14.58 -10.04
CA TYR A 322 32.07 14.23 -8.77
C TYR A 322 32.87 14.74 -7.58
N GLU A 323 34.20 14.59 -7.58
CA GLU A 323 35.06 15.13 -6.52
C GLU A 323 34.93 16.65 -6.39
N LYS A 324 34.89 17.36 -7.53
CA LYS A 324 34.70 18.81 -7.56
C LYS A 324 33.35 19.22 -6.98
N PHE A 325 32.28 18.48 -7.30
CA PHE A 325 30.95 18.71 -6.73
C PHE A 325 30.93 18.53 -5.20
N CYS A 326 31.57 17.47 -4.69
CA CYS A 326 31.68 17.24 -3.25
C CYS A 326 32.38 18.40 -2.55
N LEU A 327 33.51 18.88 -3.09
CA LEU A 327 34.28 19.98 -2.52
C LEU A 327 33.50 21.31 -2.52
N GLU A 328 32.76 21.61 -3.58
CA GLU A 328 31.90 22.81 -3.63
C GLU A 328 30.76 22.76 -2.60
N SER A 329 30.18 21.56 -2.39
CA SER A 329 29.11 21.35 -1.41
C SER A 329 29.60 21.51 0.03
N GLU A 330 30.83 21.11 0.34
CA GLU A 330 31.44 21.31 1.66
C GLU A 330 31.83 22.77 1.91
N HIS A 331 32.32 23.49 0.89
CA HIS A 331 32.63 24.91 1.00
C HIS A 331 31.36 25.75 1.25
N LYS A 332 30.23 25.40 0.64
CA LYS A 332 28.93 26.03 0.89
C LYS A 332 28.34 25.75 2.28
N ARG A 333 28.76 24.68 2.96
CA ARG A 333 28.34 24.38 4.35
C ARG A 333 29.18 25.07 5.42
N LYS A 334 30.35 25.61 5.07
CA LYS A 334 31.29 26.27 5.99
C LYS A 334 31.28 27.81 5.91
N GLN A 335 30.51 28.39 4.99
CA GLN A 335 30.08 29.80 5.01
C GLN A 335 28.71 29.89 5.67
#